data_AF-A0A843IEC2-F1
#
_entry.id   AF-A0A843IEC2-F1
#
_cell.length_a   1.000
_cell.length_b   1.000
_cell.length_c   1.000
_cell.angle_alpha   90.00
_cell.angle_beta   90.00
_cell.angle_gamma   90.00
#
_symmetry.space_group_name_H-M   'P 1'
#
loop_
_entity.id
_entity.type
_entity.pdbx_description
1 polymer ?
#
loop_
_entity_poly.entity_id
_entity_poly.type
_entity_poly.pdbx_seq_one_letter_code
_entity_poly.pdbx_strand_id
1 'polypeptide(L)'
;ELLFTNLGSVIGIFIPLIIFFMANTIIDLLLSEKINFTYHEYASLTMTTLARNSPLALAIAINSFPGHELISIALVIGPLIELPVLYIVSRFCLWVKDSGLFFTCKLF
;
A
#
# COMPACT_ATOMS: atom_id res chain seq x y z
N GLU A 1 7.85 -8.31 -26.25
CA GLU A 1 6.89 -9.43 -26.42
C GLU A 1 6.51 -10.09 -25.10
N LEU A 2 7.48 -10.48 -24.25
CA LEU A 2 7.24 -11.26 -23.02
C LEU A 2 6.20 -10.66 -22.03
N LEU A 3 6.13 -9.32 -21.94
CA LEU A 3 5.13 -8.58 -21.15
C LEU A 3 3.70 -8.70 -21.72
N PHE A 4 3.56 -8.60 -23.04
CA PHE A 4 2.26 -8.65 -23.71
C PHE A 4 1.73 -10.08 -23.81
N THR A 5 2.62 -11.08 -23.91
CA THR A 5 2.26 -12.50 -23.92
C THR A 5 1.80 -13.01 -22.55
N ASN A 6 2.34 -12.45 -21.45
CA ASN A 6 2.05 -12.87 -20.07
C ASN A 6 1.19 -11.85 -19.31
N LEU A 7 0.47 -10.97 -20.02
CA LEU A 7 -0.32 -9.90 -19.41
C LEU A 7 -1.31 -10.44 -18.36
N GLY A 8 -1.90 -11.63 -18.60
CA GLY A 8 -2.79 -12.29 -17.65
C GLY A 8 -2.11 -12.65 -16.32
N SER A 9 -0.88 -13.14 -16.36
CA SER A 9 -0.10 -13.45 -15.16
C SER A 9 0.30 -12.18 -14.40
N VAL A 10 0.63 -11.11 -15.13
CA VAL A 10 0.96 -9.80 -14.54
C VAL A 10 -0.26 -9.19 -13.87
N ILE A 11 -1.45 -9.26 -14.49
CA ILE A 11 -2.73 -8.84 -13.91
C ILE A 11 -3.04 -9.64 -12.63
N GLY A 12 -2.70 -10.93 -12.61
CA GLY A 12 -2.84 -11.78 -11.43
C GLY A 12 -2.10 -11.26 -10.20
N ILE A 13 -0.99 -10.53 -10.37
CA ILE A 13 -0.21 -9.93 -9.28
C ILE A 13 -0.90 -8.69 -8.68
N PHE A 14 -1.78 -8.03 -9.43
CA PHE A 14 -2.52 -6.86 -8.91
C PHE A 14 -3.54 -7.25 -7.84
N ILE A 15 -4.11 -8.45 -7.92
CA ILE A 15 -5.10 -8.94 -6.95
C ILE A 15 -4.52 -8.97 -5.53
N PRO A 16 -3.41 -9.71 -5.25
CA PRO A 16 -2.81 -9.71 -3.93
C PRO A 16 -2.29 -8.33 -3.53
N LEU A 17 -1.84 -7.50 -4.49
CA LEU A 17 -1.40 -6.13 -4.21
C LEU A 17 -2.53 -5.24 -3.71
N ILE A 18 -3.69 -5.26 -4.36
CA ILE A 18 -4.87 -4.49 -3.95
C ILE A 18 -5.37 -4.99 -2.59
N ILE A 19 -5.40 -6.32 -2.39
CA ILE A 19 -5.75 -6.91 -1.09
C ILE A 19 -4.81 -6.41 0.00
N PHE A 20 -3.49 -6.36 -0.26
CA PHE A 20 -2.51 -5.84 0.68
C PHE A 20 -2.82 -4.39 1.10
N PHE A 21 -3.06 -3.49 0.14
CA PHE A 21 -3.36 -2.07 0.45
C PHE A 21 -4.67 -1.92 1.23
N MET A 22 -5.74 -2.62 0.81
CA MET A 22 -7.02 -2.55 1.50
C MET A 22 -6.96 -3.16 2.90
N ALA A 23 -6.36 -4.34 3.04
CA ALA A 23 -6.26 -5.04 4.31
C ALA A 23 -5.48 -4.21 5.33
N ASN A 24 -4.31 -3.68 4.96
CA ASN A 24 -3.51 -2.85 5.86
C ASN A 24 -4.24 -1.56 6.25
N THR A 25 -4.89 -0.89 5.29
CA THR A 25 -5.66 0.33 5.59
C THR A 25 -6.81 0.04 6.58
N ILE A 26 -7.50 -1.09 6.41
CA ILE A 26 -8.58 -1.50 7.34
C ILE A 26 -8.00 -1.86 8.71
N ILE A 27 -6.87 -2.58 8.76
CA ILE A 27 -6.21 -2.94 10.02
C ILE A 27 -5.77 -1.69 10.77
N ASP A 28 -5.15 -0.73 10.09
CA ASP A 28 -4.70 0.53 10.68
C ASP A 28 -5.89 1.35 11.19
N LEU A 29 -7.01 1.37 10.46
CA LEU A 29 -8.25 2.02 10.90
C LEU A 29 -8.79 1.37 12.18
N LEU A 30 -8.94 0.05 12.21
CA LEU A 30 -9.43 -0.68 13.38
C LEU A 30 -8.49 -0.55 14.59
N LEU A 31 -7.18 -0.50 14.35
CA LEU A 31 -6.20 -0.33 15.41
C LEU A 31 -6.23 1.09 15.97
N SER A 32 -6.38 2.09 15.10
CA SER A 32 -6.49 3.50 15.50
C SER A 32 -7.71 3.75 16.38
N GLU A 33 -8.84 3.10 16.09
CA GLU A 33 -10.06 3.17 16.91
C GLU A 33 -9.82 2.56 18.30
N LYS A 34 -9.26 1.35 18.35
CA LYS A 34 -9.03 0.64 19.61
C LYS A 34 -8.05 1.36 20.55
N ILE A 35 -7.04 2.03 19.99
CA ILE A 35 -5.98 2.68 20.77
C ILE A 35 -6.24 4.20 20.93
N ASN A 36 -7.31 4.74 20.35
CA ASN A 36 -7.65 6.18 20.37
C ASN A 36 -6.52 7.07 19.82
N PHE A 37 -5.95 6.68 18.68
CA PHE A 37 -4.91 7.49 18.03
C PHE A 37 -5.45 8.85 17.58
N THR A 38 -4.60 9.87 17.62
CA THR A 38 -4.85 11.14 16.95
C THR A 38 -4.75 10.97 15.44
N TYR A 39 -5.32 11.92 14.68
CA TYR A 39 -5.22 11.92 13.22
C TYR A 39 -3.77 11.82 12.73
N HIS A 40 -2.85 12.54 13.38
CA HIS A 40 -1.44 12.56 12.98
C HIS A 40 -0.78 11.18 13.17
N GLU A 41 -1.11 10.48 14.25
CA GLU A 41 -0.61 9.13 14.53
C GLU A 41 -1.20 8.11 13.54
N TYR A 42 -2.52 8.15 13.30
CA TYR A 42 -3.18 7.29 12.33
C TYR A 42 -2.63 7.48 10.91
N ALA A 43 -2.51 8.74 10.46
CA ALA A 43 -1.99 9.06 9.13
C ALA A 43 -0.52 8.64 8.99
N SER A 44 0.30 8.84 10.03
CA SER A 44 1.70 8.41 10.06
C SER A 44 1.83 6.88 10.00
N LEU A 45 1.03 6.16 10.80
CA LEU A 45 0.99 4.70 10.81
C LEU A 45 0.61 4.18 9.42
N THR A 46 -0.53 4.64 8.88
CA THR A 46 -1.07 4.21 7.58
C THR A 46 -0.09 4.48 6.44
N MET A 47 0.57 5.64 6.43
CA MET A 47 1.55 5.92 5.37
C MET A 47 2.81 5.05 5.52
N THR A 48 3.22 4.74 6.75
CA THR A 48 4.40 3.90 7.02
C THR A 48 4.14 2.44 6.66
N THR A 49 2.96 1.90 6.96
CA THR A 49 2.59 0.51 6.65
C THR A 49 2.42 0.29 5.15
N LEU A 50 1.92 1.30 4.42
CA LEU A 50 1.69 1.22 2.98
C LEU A 50 2.90 1.59 2.12
N ALA A 51 3.80 2.45 2.59
CA ALA A 51 5.01 2.82 1.86
C ALA A 51 6.02 1.67 1.86
N ARG A 52 6.26 1.07 0.70
CA ARG A 52 7.14 -0.09 0.58
C ARG A 52 8.48 0.33 0.00
N ASN A 53 9.53 -0.40 0.39
CA ASN A 53 10.83 -0.25 -0.23
C ASN A 53 10.92 -1.09 -1.52
N SER A 54 10.34 -0.58 -2.60
CA SER A 54 10.32 -1.25 -3.90
C SER A 54 11.72 -1.51 -4.49
N PRO A 55 12.72 -0.60 -4.41
CA PRO A 55 14.09 -0.88 -4.87
C PRO A 55 14.77 -2.02 -4.11
N LEU A 56 14.59 -2.10 -2.78
CA LEU A 56 15.12 -3.21 -1.97
C LEU A 56 14.45 -4.53 -2.34
N ALA A 57 13.12 -4.54 -2.51
CA ALA A 57 12.39 -5.72 -2.93
C ALA A 57 12.86 -6.23 -4.30
N LEU A 58 13.12 -5.33 -5.25
CA LEU A 58 13.68 -5.66 -6.55
C LEU A 58 15.08 -6.29 -6.43
N ALA A 59 15.96 -5.72 -5.60
CA ALA A 59 17.30 -6.27 -5.39
C ALA A 59 17.25 -7.70 -4.83
N ILE A 60 16.36 -7.95 -3.85
CA ILE A 60 16.15 -9.29 -3.27
C ILE A 60 15.60 -10.25 -4.32
N ALA A 61 14.63 -9.82 -5.13
CA ALA A 61 14.00 -10.67 -6.13
C ALA A 61 14.97 -11.10 -7.23
N ILE A 62 15.77 -10.18 -7.77
CA ILE A 62 16.78 -10.47 -8.79
C ILE A 62 17.84 -11.45 -8.25
N ASN A 63 18.24 -11.31 -6.98
CA ASN A 63 19.25 -12.17 -6.38
C ASN A 63 18.71 -13.57 -6.03
N SER A 64 17.46 -13.65 -5.53
CA SER A 64 16.87 -14.89 -5.00
C SER A 64 16.17 -15.74 -6.08
N PHE A 65 15.70 -15.13 -7.17
CA PHE A 65 14.92 -15.80 -8.22
C PHE A 65 15.52 -15.58 -9.62
N PRO A 66 16.75 -16.08 -9.89
CA PRO A 66 17.35 -15.96 -11.21
C PRO A 66 16.51 -16.67 -12.28
N GLY A 67 16.34 -16.04 -13.45
CA GLY A 67 15.53 -16.58 -14.55
C GLY A 67 14.02 -16.31 -14.46
N HIS A 68 13.54 -15.70 -13.37
CA HIS A 68 12.14 -15.29 -13.22
C HIS A 68 11.94 -13.80 -13.51
N GLU A 69 12.20 -13.39 -14.76
CA GLU A 69 12.16 -11.98 -15.19
C GLU A 69 10.80 -11.30 -14.97
N LEU A 70 9.70 -12.06 -15.03
CA LEU A 70 8.35 -11.56 -14.78
C LEU A 70 8.18 -10.97 -13.37
N ILE A 71 8.86 -11.53 -12.37
CA ILE A 71 8.80 -11.05 -10.98
C ILE A 71 9.47 -9.68 -10.89
N SER A 72 10.66 -9.54 -11.48
CA SER A 72 11.41 -8.28 -11.53
C SER A 72 10.63 -7.20 -12.27
N ILE A 73 10.02 -7.53 -13.40
CA ILE A 73 9.19 -6.61 -14.18
C ILE A 73 7.96 -6.14 -13.37
N ALA A 74 7.28 -7.06 -12.68
CA ALA A 74 6.14 -6.71 -11.82
C ALA A 74 6.55 -5.77 -10.67
N LEU A 75 7.72 -5.99 -10.07
CA LEU A 75 8.27 -5.13 -9.01
C LEU A 75 8.64 -3.73 -9.52
N VAL A 76 9.16 -3.60 -10.74
CA VAL A 76 9.45 -2.31 -11.37
C VAL A 76 8.17 -1.53 -11.69
N ILE A 77 7.09 -2.23 -12.07
CA ILE A 77 5.77 -1.61 -12.32
C ILE A 77 5.07 -1.24 -11.00
N GLY A 78 5.34 -1.96 -9.92
CA GLY A 78 4.73 -1.75 -8.60
C GLY A 78 4.63 -0.29 -8.14
N PRO A 79 5.73 0.49 -8.17
CA PRO A 79 5.73 1.92 -7.83
C PRO A 79 4.74 2.79 -8.61
N LEU A 80 4.47 2.46 -9.88
CA LEU A 80 3.52 3.24 -10.70
C LEU A 80 2.09 3.13 -10.16
N ILE A 81 1.77 2.04 -9.45
CA ILE A 81 0.47 1.81 -8.82
C ILE A 81 0.49 2.31 -7.38
N GLU A 82 1.61 2.08 -6.68
CA GLU A 82 1.79 2.47 -5.28
C GLU A 82 1.58 3.97 -5.07
N LEU A 83 2.21 4.83 -5.89
CA LEU A 83 2.11 6.28 -5.72
C LEU A 83 0.67 6.81 -5.85
N PRO A 84 -0.13 6.45 -6.88
CA PRO A 84 -1.55 6.79 -6.93
C PRO A 84 -2.36 6.25 -5.75
N VAL A 85 -2.09 5.02 -5.32
CA VAL A 85 -2.81 4.42 -4.19
C VAL A 85 -2.54 5.17 -2.90
N LEU A 86 -1.27 5.49 -2.59
CA LEU A 86 -0.93 6.31 -1.42
C LEU A 86 -1.58 7.69 -1.49
N TYR A 87 -1.65 8.31 -2.67
CA TYR A 87 -2.37 9.57 -2.84
C TYR A 87 -3.85 9.41 -2.47
N ILE A 88 -4.53 8.39 -2.99
CA ILE A 88 -5.95 8.12 -2.68
C ILE A 88 -6.14 7.86 -1.18
N VAL A 89 -5.29 7.04 -0.58
CA VAL A 89 -5.36 6.74 0.86
C VAL A 89 -5.09 8.00 1.68
N SER A 90 -4.17 8.88 1.26
CA SER A 90 -3.93 10.15 1.98
C SER A 90 -5.16 11.05 1.98
N ARG A 91 -5.90 11.10 0.87
CA ARG A 91 -7.17 11.82 0.75
C ARG A 91 -8.24 11.16 1.61
N PHE A 92 -8.27 9.84 1.66
CA PHE A 92 -9.16 9.09 2.53
C PHE A 92 -8.88 9.39 4.01
N CYS A 93 -7.63 9.41 4.45
CA CYS A 93 -7.27 9.78 5.83
C CYS A 93 -7.76 11.18 6.20
N LEU A 94 -7.57 12.16 5.29
CA LEU A 94 -8.10 13.52 5.48
C LEU A 94 -9.63 13.53 5.56
N TRP A 95 -10.31 12.79 4.69
CA TRP A 95 -11.77 12.68 4.71
C TRP A 95 -12.29 12.05 6.01
N VAL A 96 -11.61 11.04 6.55
CA VAL A 96 -11.97 10.41 7.84
C VAL A 96 -11.85 11.43 8.99
N LYS A 97 -10.82 12.29 8.97
CA LYS A 97 -10.67 13.40 9.92
C LYS A 97 -11.84 14.38 9.82
N ASP A 98 -12.17 14.83 8.61
CA ASP A 98 -13.19 15.85 8.39
C ASP A 98 -14.62 15.33 8.67
N SER A 99 -14.86 14.03 8.45
CA SER A 99 -16.17 13.40 8.67
C SER A 99 -16.49 13.14 10.15
N GLY A 100 -15.53 13.37 11.06
CA GLY A 100 -15.71 13.09 12.50
C GLY A 100 -15.95 11.61 12.84
N LEU A 101 -15.68 10.71 11.88
CA LEU A 101 -16.10 9.31 11.93
C LEU A 101 -15.31 8.49 12.98
N PHE A 102 -14.09 8.91 13.33
CA PHE A 102 -13.18 8.12 14.17
C PHE A 102 -12.39 8.90 15.23
N PHE A 103 -12.45 10.23 15.24
CA PHE A 103 -11.68 11.02 16.21
C PHE A 103 -12.63 11.70 17.19
N THR A 104 -12.93 11.01 18.29
CA THR A 104 -13.37 11.70 19.51
C THR A 104 -12.18 12.54 19.98
N CYS A 105 -12.17 13.76 19.48
CA CYS A 105 -11.40 14.91 19.89
C CYS A 105 -10.69 14.74 21.24
N LYS A 106 -9.41 14.33 21.23
CA LYS A 106 -8.43 14.87 22.17
C LYS A 106 -7.70 16.00 21.47
N LEU A 107 -8.42 17.13 21.39
CA LEU A 107 -7.82 18.46 21.32
C LEU A 107 -7.04 18.61 22.64
N PHE A 108 -5.73 18.38 22.59
CA PHE A 108 -4.82 19.01 23.53
C PHE A 108 -4.29 20.29 22.88
#